data_AF-A0A7N2M6T5-F1
#
_entry.id   AF-A0A7N2M6T5-F1
#
_cell.length_a   1.000
_cell.length_b   1.000
_cell.length_c   1.000
_cell.angle_alpha   90.00
_cell.angle_beta   90.00
_cell.angle_gamma   90.00
#
_symmetry.space_group_name_H-M   'P 1'
#
loop_
_entity.id
_entity.type
_entity.pdbx_description
1 polymer ?
#
loop_
_entity_poly.entity_id
_entity_poly.type
_entity_poly.pdbx_seq_one_letter_code
_entity_poly.pdbx_strand_id
1 'polypeptide(L)'
;MHPPNGDVGASGMISVIAHELAGVSSNLLVNAWYARDDPTAPTEIADLCVGVYERWWICGKVFIDSWGNEYNLNGVKGRRFLMQWVWNPLQRRCFGPNAVD
;
A
#
# COMPACT_ATOMS: atom_id res chain seq x y z
N MET A 1 -3.05 19.61 4.47
CA MET A 1 -3.18 18.16 4.66
C MET A 1 -2.12 17.70 5.64
N HIS A 2 -2.52 16.98 6.69
CA HIS A 2 -1.60 16.37 7.66
C HIS A 2 -1.58 14.85 7.44
N PRO A 3 -0.51 14.15 7.85
CA PRO A 3 -0.54 12.70 7.91
C PRO A 3 -1.72 12.26 8.82
N PRO A 4 -2.53 11.26 8.44
CA PRO A 4 -3.68 10.82 9.24
C PRO A 4 -3.31 10.28 10.62
N ASN A 5 -2.05 9.86 10.76
CA ASN A 5 -1.47 9.41 12.03
C ASN A 5 -0.92 10.57 12.90
N GLY A 6 -0.96 11.81 12.41
CA GLY A 6 -0.38 12.98 13.08
C GLY A 6 1.15 13.08 13.01
N ASP A 7 1.83 12.05 12.50
CA ASP A 7 3.29 11.99 12.37
C ASP A 7 3.69 11.49 10.97
N VAL A 8 4.42 12.32 10.23
CA VAL A 8 4.80 12.05 8.84
C VAL A 8 5.90 10.99 8.75
N GLY A 9 6.84 10.98 9.71
CA GLY A 9 7.94 10.02 9.75
C GLY A 9 7.41 8.61 10.04
N ALA A 10 6.51 8.48 11.01
CA ALA A 10 5.85 7.22 11.32
C ALA A 10 4.96 6.74 10.15
N SER A 11 4.25 7.65 9.47
CA SER A 11 3.42 7.30 8.31
C SER A 11 4.26 6.76 7.16
N GLY A 12 5.39 7.42 6.84
CA GLY A 12 6.34 6.96 5.84
C GLY A 12 6.99 5.64 6.21
N MET A 13 7.47 5.50 7.46
CA MET A 13 8.08 4.28 7.96
C MET A 13 7.14 3.08 7.84
N ILE A 14 5.87 3.22 8.26
CA ILE A 14 4.91 2.12 8.17
C ILE A 14 4.58 1.81 6.71
N SER A 15 4.55 2.82 5.82
CA SER A 15 4.34 2.59 4.38
C SER A 15 5.46 1.76 3.77
N VAL A 16 6.72 2.07 4.08
CA VAL A 16 7.87 1.32 3.58
C VAL A 16 7.86 -0.11 4.15
N ILE A 17 7.65 -0.28 5.47
CA ILE A 17 7.59 -1.61 6.07
C ILE A 17 6.48 -2.47 5.44
N ALA A 18 5.30 -1.89 5.20
CA ALA A 18 4.20 -2.60 4.56
C ALA A 18 4.52 -2.98 3.11
N HIS A 19 5.18 -2.08 2.36
CA HIS A 19 5.65 -2.33 1.00
C HIS A 19 6.61 -3.52 0.95
N GLU A 20 7.69 -3.46 1.74
CA GLU A 20 8.70 -4.52 1.77
C GLU A 20 8.13 -5.85 2.27
N LEU A 21 7.20 -5.82 3.24
CA LEU A 21 6.56 -7.04 3.74
C LEU A 21 5.71 -7.72 2.65
N ALA A 22 5.05 -6.94 1.79
CA ALA A 22 4.32 -7.48 0.65
C ALA A 22 5.26 -8.08 -0.41
N GLY A 23 6.40 -7.41 -0.68
CA GLY A 23 7.47 -7.94 -1.52
C GLY A 23 7.96 -9.30 -1.02
N VAL A 24 8.46 -9.35 0.22
CA VAL A 24 8.98 -10.57 0.87
C VAL A 24 7.93 -11.69 0.91
N SER A 25 6.68 -11.38 1.24
CA SER A 25 5.60 -12.39 1.36
C SER A 25 5.16 -12.98 0.02
N SER A 26 5.43 -12.29 -1.08
CA SER A 26 5.07 -12.72 -2.45
C SER A 26 6.27 -13.21 -3.26
N ASN A 27 7.46 -13.20 -2.66
CA ASN A 27 8.69 -13.61 -3.31
C ASN A 27 8.83 -15.14 -3.33
N LEU A 28 8.77 -15.73 -4.53
CA LEU A 28 8.84 -17.19 -4.73
C LEU A 28 10.27 -17.74 -4.63
N LEU A 29 11.29 -16.89 -4.77
CA LEU A 29 12.69 -17.27 -4.65
C LEU A 29 13.16 -17.32 -3.20
N VAL A 30 12.36 -16.81 -2.26
CA VAL A 30 12.64 -16.79 -0.81
C VAL A 30 14.00 -16.12 -0.50
N ASN A 31 14.43 -15.18 -1.35
CA ASN A 31 15.66 -14.41 -1.21
C ASN A 31 15.39 -12.99 -0.68
N ALA A 32 14.23 -12.80 -0.04
CA ALA A 32 13.67 -11.55 0.48
C ALA A 32 13.23 -10.52 -0.58
N TRP A 33 14.00 -10.26 -1.64
CA TRP A 33 13.68 -9.22 -2.62
C TRP A 33 14.12 -9.55 -4.05
N TYR A 34 13.45 -8.95 -5.03
CA TYR A 34 13.89 -8.95 -6.42
C TYR A 34 14.74 -7.72 -6.72
N ALA A 35 16.04 -7.93 -6.97
CA ALA A 35 16.89 -6.86 -7.45
C ALA A 35 16.46 -6.47 -8.88
N ARG A 36 16.09 -5.20 -9.06
CA ARG A 36 15.64 -4.65 -10.36
C ARG A 36 16.69 -4.70 -11.48
N ASP A 37 17.94 -5.03 -11.15
CA ASP A 37 19.06 -5.09 -12.10
C ASP A 37 19.05 -6.35 -12.97
N ASP A 38 18.34 -7.40 -12.57
CA ASP A 38 18.11 -8.58 -13.40
C ASP A 38 16.77 -8.47 -14.14
N PRO A 39 16.77 -8.28 -15.47
CA PRO A 39 15.53 -8.15 -16.25
C PRO A 39 14.69 -9.42 -16.30
N THR A 40 15.22 -10.55 -15.82
CA THR A 40 14.50 -11.82 -15.69
C THR A 40 13.83 -11.98 -14.33
N ALA A 41 14.17 -11.14 -13.35
CA ALA A 41 13.53 -11.16 -12.04
C ALA A 41 12.07 -10.67 -12.17
N PRO A 42 11.10 -11.35 -11.52
CA PRO A 42 9.73 -10.87 -11.48
C PRO A 42 9.65 -9.48 -10.82
N THR A 43 8.69 -8.67 -11.25
CA THR A 43 8.38 -7.42 -10.54
C THR A 43 7.59 -7.72 -9.27
N GLU A 44 7.95 -7.09 -8.15
CA GLU A 44 7.26 -7.24 -6.88
C GLU A 44 5.84 -6.66 -6.92
N ILE A 45 4.91 -7.27 -6.17
CA ILE A 45 3.50 -6.86 -6.21
C ILE A 45 3.27 -5.46 -5.65
N ALA A 46 4.12 -5.01 -4.72
CA ALA A 46 4.04 -3.68 -4.11
C ALA A 46 4.61 -2.61 -5.05
N ASP A 47 5.67 -2.95 -5.79
CA ASP A 47 6.34 -2.10 -6.79
C ASP A 47 5.40 -1.70 -7.94
N LEU A 48 4.52 -2.60 -8.37
CA LEU A 48 3.55 -2.35 -9.43
C LEU A 48 2.49 -1.28 -9.08
N CYS A 49 2.33 -0.99 -7.78
CA CYS A 49 1.24 -0.17 -7.25
C CYS A 49 1.74 1.01 -6.40
N VAL A 50 3.02 1.36 -6.52
CA VAL A 50 3.60 2.51 -5.81
C VAL A 50 2.80 3.77 -6.12
N GLY A 51 2.37 4.46 -5.07
CA GLY A 51 1.58 5.70 -5.19
C GLY A 51 0.08 5.48 -5.44
N VAL A 52 -0.40 4.24 -5.55
CA VAL A 52 -1.82 3.94 -5.72
C VAL A 52 -2.45 3.69 -4.35
N TYR A 53 -3.21 4.66 -3.85
CA TYR A 53 -3.90 4.60 -2.54
C TYR A 53 -5.41 4.43 -2.67
N GLU A 54 -5.91 4.73 -3.87
CA GLU A 54 -7.30 4.65 -4.31
C GLU A 54 -7.34 4.57 -5.83
N ARG A 55 -8.51 4.28 -6.38
CA ARG A 55 -8.73 4.32 -7.83
C ARG A 55 -9.88 5.26 -8.11
N TRP A 56 -9.55 6.40 -8.73
CA TRP A 56 -10.44 7.52 -9.06
C TRP A 56 -11.73 7.15 -9.81
N TRP A 57 -11.83 5.97 -10.41
CA TRP A 57 -12.97 5.56 -11.24
C TRP A 57 -13.57 4.18 -10.92
N ILE A 58 -12.88 3.31 -10.18
CA ILE A 58 -13.34 1.96 -9.82
C ILE A 58 -12.88 1.63 -8.40
N CYS A 59 -13.83 1.80 -7.48
CA CYS A 59 -14.03 0.88 -6.36
C CYS A 59 -12.94 0.77 -5.31
N GLY A 60 -12.44 1.92 -4.86
CA GLY A 60 -11.99 2.12 -3.49
C GLY A 60 -12.23 3.57 -3.10
N LYS A 61 -12.68 3.81 -1.87
CA LYS A 61 -12.76 5.16 -1.31
C LYS A 61 -11.77 5.27 -0.17
N VAL A 62 -10.97 6.34 -0.15
CA VAL A 62 -10.33 6.79 1.09
C VAL A 62 -11.40 7.39 2.00
N PHE A 63 -11.29 7.11 3.29
CA PHE A 63 -12.06 7.79 4.30
C PHE A 63 -11.45 9.15 4.58
N ILE A 64 -12.28 10.13 4.91
CA ILE A 64 -11.85 11.46 5.32
C ILE A 64 -12.16 11.61 6.81
N ASP A 65 -11.17 12.03 7.59
CA ASP A 65 -11.36 12.32 9.01
C ASP A 65 -12.01 13.69 9.26
N SER A 66 -12.32 13.99 10.53
CA SER A 66 -12.91 15.27 10.93
C SER A 66 -12.01 16.48 10.66
N TRP A 67 -10.72 16.26 10.41
CA TRP A 67 -9.73 17.28 10.08
C TRP A 67 -9.45 17.36 8.57
N GLY A 68 -10.12 16.55 7.75
CA GLY A 68 -9.96 16.52 6.30
C GLY A 68 -8.78 15.69 5.79
N ASN A 69 -8.18 14.81 6.61
CA ASN A 69 -7.12 13.92 6.15
C ASN A 69 -7.68 12.61 5.60
N GLU A 70 -7.11 12.17 4.49
CA GLU A 70 -7.49 10.93 3.80
C GLU A 70 -6.74 9.72 4.38
N TYR A 71 -7.46 8.65 4.67
CA TYR A 71 -6.89 7.40 5.18
C TYR A 71 -7.66 6.20 4.65
N ASN A 72 -7.00 5.05 4.56
CA ASN A 72 -7.66 3.81 4.15
C ASN A 72 -7.47 2.67 5.17
N LEU A 73 -6.72 2.90 6.25
CA LEU A 73 -6.52 1.93 7.32
C LEU A 73 -6.71 2.53 8.71
N ASN A 74 -7.33 1.74 9.57
CA ASN A 74 -7.42 2.00 11.01
C ASN A 74 -6.36 1.17 11.73
N GLY A 75 -5.46 1.85 12.42
CA GLY A 75 -4.48 1.26 13.31
C GLY A 75 -4.96 1.20 14.77
N VAL A 76 -4.09 0.69 15.64
CA VAL A 76 -4.36 0.63 17.08
C VAL A 76 -4.31 2.01 17.73
N LYS A 77 -5.06 2.18 18.83
CA LYS A 77 -5.14 3.42 19.62
C LYS A 77 -5.63 4.64 18.81
N GLY A 78 -6.55 4.42 17.88
CA GLY A 78 -7.15 5.49 17.07
C GLY A 78 -6.24 6.04 15.97
N ARG A 79 -5.06 5.46 15.75
CA ARG A 79 -4.16 5.83 14.67
C ARG A 79 -4.77 5.49 13.32
N ARG A 80 -4.51 6.30 12.31
CA ARG A 80 -5.02 6.13 10.94
C ARG A 80 -3.87 6.23 9.96
N PHE A 81 -3.96 5.47 8.88
CA PHE A 81 -2.90 5.40 7.89
C PHE A 81 -3.47 5.44 6.47
N LEU A 82 -2.71 6.07 5.58
CA LEU A 82 -2.92 6.00 4.15
C LEU A 82 -1.82 5.09 3.60
N MET A 83 -2.21 3.88 3.18
CA MET A 83 -1.29 2.86 2.69
C MET A 83 -1.53 2.54 1.23
N GLN A 84 -0.45 2.30 0.49
CA GLN A 84 -0.57 1.91 -0.90
C GLN A 84 -1.30 0.58 -1.03
N TRP A 85 -1.90 0.36 -2.19
CA TRP A 85 -2.45 -0.92 -2.59
C TRP A 85 -1.34 -1.82 -3.14
N VAL A 86 -1.65 -3.10 -3.31
CA VAL A 86 -0.74 -4.11 -3.87
C VAL A 86 -1.37 -4.77 -5.09
N TRP A 87 -0.54 -5.27 -6.01
CA TRP A 87 -1.03 -5.93 -7.20
C TRP A 87 -1.75 -7.25 -6.86
N ASN A 88 -2.99 -7.39 -7.34
CA ASN A 88 -3.76 -8.63 -7.25
C ASN A 88 -3.76 -9.32 -8.62
N PRO A 89 -3.14 -10.51 -8.77
CA PRO A 89 -3.05 -11.20 -10.06
C PRO A 89 -4.39 -11.76 -10.55
N LEU A 90 -5.33 -12.06 -9.64
CA LEU A 90 -6.67 -12.55 -10.00
C LEU A 90 -7.53 -11.43 -10.58
N GLN A 91 -7.45 -10.24 -9.98
CA GLN A 91 -8.21 -9.08 -10.46
C GLN A 91 -7.49 -8.26 -11.53
N ARG A 92 -6.19 -8.51 -11.73
CA ARG A 92 -5.31 -7.78 -12.68
C ARG A 92 -5.36 -6.27 -12.46
N ARG A 93 -5.35 -5.87 -11.18
CA ARG A 93 -5.32 -4.46 -10.74
C ARG A 93 -4.66 -4.36 -9.37
N CYS A 94 -4.21 -3.16 -9.03
CA CYS A 94 -3.94 -2.81 -7.64
C CYS A 94 -5.24 -2.97 -6.84
N PHE A 95 -5.15 -3.64 -5.71
CA PHE A 95 -6.26 -3.92 -4.80
C PHE A 95 -5.78 -3.70 -3.37
N GLY A 96 -6.68 -3.21 -2.52
CA GLY A 96 -6.29 -2.87 -1.17
C GLY A 96 -7.48 -2.55 -0.26
N PRO A 97 -7.21 -1.93 0.89
CA PRO A 97 -8.21 -1.65 1.91
C PRO A 97 -9.38 -0.84 1.36
N ASN A 98 -10.61 -1.22 1.73
CA ASN A 98 -11.87 -0.61 1.29
C ASN A 98 -12.14 -0.71 -0.22
N ALA A 99 -11.49 -1.63 -0.91
CA ALA A 99 -11.88 -1.99 -2.25
C ALA A 99 -13.29 -2.62 -2.24
N VAL A 100 -14.17 -2.16 -3.13
CA VAL A 100 -15.61 -2.49 -3.10
C VAL A 100 -16.01 -3.61 -4.08
N ASP A 101 -15.04 -4.20 -4.79
CA ASP A 101 -15.19 -5.34 -5.72
C ASP A 101 -13.87 -6.06 -6.01
#